data_AF-A0A534ZMX9-F1
#
_entry.id   AF-A0A534ZMX9-F1
#
_cell.length_a   1.000
_cell.length_b   1.000
_cell.length_c   1.000
_cell.angle_alpha   90.00
_cell.angle_beta   90.00
_cell.angle_gamma   90.00
#
_symmetry.space_group_name_H-M   'P 1'
#
loop_
_entity.id
_entity.type
_entity.pdbx_description
1 polymer ?
#
loop_
_entity_poly.entity_id
_entity_poly.type
_entity_poly.pdbx_seq_one_letter_code
_entity_poly.pdbx_strand_id
1 'polypeptide(L)'
;MTQLRRPAKRRAVASEPQPTDRYVRVGDLRLHYLDFGGDGPPLLFLHATGFHAWLWLPYARRFAAHHRVLALDQRGHGQSDKPPTGYGWDTFGADV
;
A
#
# COMPACT_ATOMS: atom_id res chain seq x y z
N MET A 1 6.24 16.64 -50.37
CA MET A 1 6.96 15.52 -49.71
C MET A 1 6.64 15.56 -48.21
N THR A 2 5.62 14.83 -47.77
CA THR A 2 5.21 14.78 -46.36
C THR A 2 5.91 13.59 -45.71
N GLN A 3 6.92 13.84 -44.87
CA GLN A 3 7.57 12.75 -44.12
C GLN A 3 6.63 12.26 -43.02
N LEU A 4 6.23 10.99 -43.13
CA LEU A 4 5.49 10.26 -42.11
C LEU A 4 6.41 10.04 -40.90
N ARG A 5 6.12 10.68 -39.75
CA ARG A 5 6.84 10.42 -38.49
C ARG A 5 6.59 8.98 -38.05
N ARG A 6 7.66 8.20 -37.90
CA ARG A 6 7.60 6.86 -37.31
C ARG A 6 7.05 6.94 -35.88
N PRO A 7 6.12 6.06 -35.47
CA PRO A 7 5.69 5.99 -34.07
C PRO A 7 6.88 5.59 -33.20
N ALA A 8 7.07 6.29 -32.08
CA ALA A 8 8.09 5.94 -31.10
C ALA A 8 7.85 4.50 -30.61
N LYS A 9 8.92 3.68 -30.55
CA LYS A 9 8.84 2.33 -29.99
C LYS A 9 8.28 2.41 -28.57
N ARG A 10 7.14 1.74 -28.30
CA ARG A 10 6.67 1.50 -26.92
C ARG A 10 7.82 0.84 -26.17
N ARG A 11 8.42 1.54 -25.21
CA ARG A 11 9.32 0.91 -24.23
C ARG A 11 8.48 -0.15 -23.52
N ALA A 12 9.01 -1.38 -23.44
CA ALA A 12 8.47 -2.35 -22.52
C ALA A 12 8.54 -1.73 -21.11
N VAL A 13 7.38 -1.60 -20.46
CA VAL A 13 7.33 -1.27 -19.04
C VAL A 13 7.89 -2.50 -18.33
N ALA A 14 9.05 -2.34 -17.69
CA ALA A 14 9.54 -3.37 -16.77
C ALA A 14 8.42 -3.65 -15.78
N SER A 15 8.09 -4.92 -15.52
CA SER A 15 7.00 -5.27 -14.61
C SER A 15 7.28 -4.61 -13.26
N GLU A 16 6.44 -3.64 -12.91
CA GLU A 16 6.63 -2.91 -11.67
C GLU A 16 6.48 -3.89 -10.50
N PRO A 17 7.40 -3.87 -9.51
CA PRO A 17 7.33 -4.80 -8.39
C PRO A 17 5.96 -4.69 -7.73
N GLN A 18 5.31 -5.84 -7.58
CA GLN A 18 4.02 -5.94 -6.92
C GLN A 18 4.25 -6.07 -5.41
N PRO A 19 3.43 -5.39 -4.59
CA PRO A 19 3.48 -5.63 -3.16
C PRO A 19 3.13 -7.08 -2.85
N THR A 20 3.59 -7.56 -1.70
CA THR A 20 3.14 -8.82 -1.12
C THR A 20 2.12 -8.55 -0.03
N ASP A 21 1.00 -9.28 -0.07
CA ASP A 21 0.03 -9.28 1.02
C ASP A 21 0.65 -9.92 2.27
N ARG A 22 0.53 -9.23 3.40
CA ARG A 22 1.02 -9.67 4.70
C ARG A 22 -0.03 -9.43 5.77
N TYR A 23 0.10 -10.13 6.88
CA TYR A 23 -0.82 -10.00 8.01
C TYR A 23 -0.05 -9.91 9.31
N VAL A 24 -0.56 -9.13 10.24
CA VAL A 24 -0.05 -8.98 11.61
C VAL A 24 -1.21 -9.13 12.59
N ARG A 25 -0.93 -9.66 13.78
CA ARG A 25 -1.91 -9.67 14.88
C ARG A 25 -1.66 -8.48 15.80
N VAL A 26 -2.70 -7.69 16.04
CA VAL A 26 -2.71 -6.60 17.02
C VAL A 26 -3.83 -6.87 18.01
N GLY A 27 -3.46 -7.31 19.21
CA GLY A 27 -4.38 -7.97 20.13
C GLY A 27 -5.04 -9.18 19.45
N ASP A 28 -6.37 -9.18 19.41
CA ASP A 28 -7.17 -10.24 18.79
C ASP A 28 -7.45 -10.01 17.30
N LEU A 29 -7.11 -8.84 16.75
CA LEU A 29 -7.37 -8.51 15.34
C LEU A 29 -6.25 -9.00 14.43
N ARG A 30 -6.61 -9.61 13.31
CA ARG A 30 -5.72 -9.82 12.17
C ARG A 30 -5.84 -8.64 11.21
N LEU A 31 -4.77 -7.86 11.12
CA LEU A 31 -4.68 -6.73 10.20
C LEU A 31 -3.84 -7.12 8.98
N HIS A 32 -4.34 -6.75 7.80
CA HIS A 32 -3.68 -6.89 6.51
C HIS A 32 -2.83 -5.66 6.20
N TYR A 33 -1.65 -5.86 5.63
CA TYR A 33 -0.87 -4.78 5.04
C TYR A 33 -0.14 -5.26 3.79
N LEU A 34 0.08 -4.34 2.85
CA LEU A 34 0.92 -4.54 1.69
C LEU A 34 2.38 -4.21 2.05
N ASP A 35 3.29 -5.14 1.78
CA ASP A 35 4.73 -4.93 1.88
C ASP A 35 5.31 -4.76 0.47
N PHE A 36 5.80 -3.57 0.16
CA PHE A 36 6.40 -3.22 -1.13
C PHE A 36 7.90 -3.53 -1.19
N GLY A 37 8.46 -4.11 -0.11
CA GLY A 37 9.88 -4.36 0.03
C GLY A 37 10.68 -3.10 0.32
N GLY A 38 11.98 -3.17 0.03
CA GLY A 38 12.98 -2.16 0.42
C GLY A 38 13.68 -2.52 1.74
N ASP A 39 14.89 -2.01 1.90
CA ASP A 39 15.80 -2.26 3.02
C ASP A 39 16.11 -0.99 3.83
N GLY A 40 15.56 0.16 3.42
CA GLY A 40 15.69 1.43 4.15
C GLY A 40 14.76 1.55 5.37
N PRO A 41 14.74 2.74 6.02
CA PRO A 41 13.86 3.01 7.15
C PRO A 41 12.38 2.70 6.83
N PRO A 42 11.60 2.19 7.80
CA PRO A 42 10.20 1.85 7.56
C PRO A 42 9.36 3.11 7.31
N LEU A 43 8.52 3.05 6.28
CA LEU A 43 7.51 4.06 5.98
C LEU A 43 6.14 3.39 5.89
N LEU A 44 5.24 3.74 6.82
CA LEU A 44 3.88 3.21 6.89
C LEU A 44 2.88 4.22 6.31
N PHE A 45 2.09 3.78 5.34
CA PHE A 45 0.96 4.54 4.81
C PHE A 45 -0.37 4.11 5.46
N LEU A 46 -1.15 5.10 5.90
CA LEU A 46 -2.49 4.94 6.47
C LEU A 46 -3.51 5.66 5.59
N HIS A 47 -4.62 5.02 5.26
CA HIS A 47 -5.62 5.56 4.35
C HIS A 47 -6.69 6.41 5.07
N ALA A 48 -7.47 7.20 4.31
CA ALA A 48 -8.67 7.85 4.84
C ALA A 48 -9.86 6.88 4.87
N THR A 49 -10.92 7.21 5.62
CA THR A 49 -12.15 6.41 5.69
C THR A 49 -12.72 6.07 4.31
N GLY A 50 -13.12 4.82 4.11
CA GLY A 50 -13.70 4.33 2.84
C GLY A 50 -12.69 3.85 1.80
N PHE A 51 -11.40 3.84 2.13
CA PHE A 51 -10.32 3.32 1.28
C PHE A 51 -9.66 2.05 1.87
N HIS A 52 -8.57 1.62 1.24
CA HIS A 52 -7.74 0.46 1.62
C HIS A 52 -6.29 0.66 1.14
N ALA A 53 -5.37 -0.20 1.58
CA ALA A 53 -3.93 -0.15 1.34
C ALA A 53 -3.51 0.05 -0.13
N TRP A 54 -4.23 -0.56 -1.07
CA TRP A 54 -3.92 -0.45 -2.51
C TRP A 54 -3.97 0.97 -3.08
N LEU A 55 -4.63 1.93 -2.39
CA LEU A 55 -4.61 3.34 -2.77
C LEU A 55 -3.17 3.88 -2.88
N TRP A 56 -2.24 3.31 -2.11
CA TRP A 56 -0.88 3.78 -1.98
C TRP A 56 0.08 3.30 -3.07
N LEU A 57 -0.33 2.39 -3.96
CA LEU A 57 0.51 1.82 -5.02
C LEU A 57 1.39 2.86 -5.77
N PRO A 58 0.86 3.98 -6.30
CA PRO A 58 1.70 4.95 -7.03
C PRO A 58 2.70 5.68 -6.13
N TYR A 59 2.36 5.91 -4.87
CA TYR A 59 3.24 6.59 -3.90
C TYR A 59 4.30 5.62 -3.37
N ALA A 60 3.91 4.41 -3.02
CA ALA A 60 4.80 3.39 -2.49
C ALA A 60 5.97 3.11 -3.44
N ARG A 61 5.68 3.02 -4.75
CA ARG A 61 6.70 2.88 -5.79
C ARG A 61 7.72 4.01 -5.82
N ARG A 62 7.32 5.24 -5.48
CA ARG A 62 8.22 6.41 -5.42
C ARG A 62 9.14 6.38 -4.19
N PHE A 63 8.67 5.81 -3.08
CA PHE A 63 9.43 5.80 -1.81
C PHE A 63 10.24 4.52 -1.59
N ALA A 64 9.90 3.41 -2.27
CA ALA A 64 10.54 2.11 -2.11
C ALA A 64 12.05 2.08 -2.43
N ALA A 65 12.56 3.08 -3.17
CA ALA A 65 14.00 3.20 -3.44
C ALA A 65 14.83 3.60 -2.21
N HIS A 66 14.19 4.13 -1.16
CA HIS A 66 14.88 4.68 0.02
C HIS A 66 14.30 4.20 1.35
N HIS A 67 13.16 3.51 1.33
CA HIS A 67 12.42 3.08 2.50
C HIS A 67 11.95 1.64 2.32
N ARG A 68 11.77 0.94 3.44
CA ARG A 68 10.88 -0.23 3.44
C ARG A 68 9.44 0.26 3.52
N VAL A 69 8.68 0.12 2.44
CA VAL A 69 7.35 0.74 2.34
C VAL A 69 6.25 -0.26 2.67
N LEU A 70 5.39 0.12 3.61
CA LEU A 70 4.24 -0.65 4.07
C LEU A 70 2.96 0.17 3.88
N ALA A 71 1.84 -0.48 3.54
CA ALA A 71 0.52 0.16 3.52
C ALA A 71 -0.51 -0.70 4.26
N LEU A 72 -1.11 -0.17 5.32
CA LEU A 72 -2.03 -0.89 6.19
C LEU A 72 -3.47 -0.77 5.70
N ASP A 73 -4.20 -1.89 5.70
CA ASP A 73 -5.66 -1.86 5.80
C ASP A 73 -6.01 -1.67 7.27
N GLN A 74 -6.51 -0.48 7.64
CA GLN A 74 -6.92 -0.28 9.03
C GLN A 74 -8.13 -1.16 9.34
N ARG A 75 -8.38 -1.42 10.64
CA ARG A 75 -9.57 -2.17 11.08
C ARG A 75 -10.84 -1.77 10.33
N GLY A 76 -11.68 -2.74 9.99
CA GLY A 76 -12.90 -2.49 9.22
C GLY A 76 -12.71 -2.39 7.71
N HIS A 77 -11.48 -2.25 7.20
CA HIS A 77 -11.20 -1.99 5.79
C HIS A 77 -10.44 -3.12 5.11
N GLY A 78 -10.49 -3.14 3.77
CA GLY A 78 -9.78 -4.08 2.91
C GLY A 78 -9.85 -5.53 3.40
N GLN A 79 -8.68 -6.16 3.57
CA GLN A 79 -8.55 -7.55 4.01
C GLN A 79 -8.29 -7.69 5.52
N SER A 80 -8.31 -6.60 6.28
CA SER A 80 -8.28 -6.62 7.74
C SER A 80 -9.60 -7.09 8.33
N ASP A 81 -9.52 -7.60 9.55
CA ASP A 81 -10.68 -7.94 10.36
C ASP A 81 -11.61 -6.72 10.57
N LYS A 82 -12.90 -7.01 10.70
CA LYS A 82 -13.99 -6.03 10.75
C LYS A 82 -14.80 -6.24 12.03
N PRO A 83 -14.26 -5.86 13.19
CA PRO A 83 -14.97 -6.02 14.45
C PRO A 83 -16.26 -5.19 14.44
N PRO A 84 -17.30 -5.58 15.19
CA PRO A 84 -18.56 -4.84 15.24
C PRO A 84 -18.44 -3.47 15.91
N THR A 85 -17.36 -3.23 16.68
CA THR A 85 -17.13 -2.02 17.47
C THR A 85 -15.65 -1.62 17.48
N GLY A 86 -15.32 -0.50 18.13
CA GLY A 86 -13.92 -0.05 18.30
C GLY A 86 -13.41 0.80 17.14
N TYR A 87 -14.22 1.73 16.63
CA TYR A 87 -13.87 2.67 15.56
C TYR A 87 -13.62 4.10 16.08
N GLY A 88 -13.21 4.23 17.34
CA GLY A 88 -12.78 5.51 17.92
C GLY A 88 -11.34 5.85 17.51
N TRP A 89 -11.01 7.14 17.52
CA TRP A 89 -9.66 7.62 17.14
C TRP A 89 -8.54 7.01 17.98
N ASP A 90 -8.74 6.89 19.29
CA ASP A 90 -7.76 6.27 20.18
C ASP A 90 -7.51 4.80 19.82
N THR A 91 -8.56 4.11 19.38
CA THR A 91 -8.46 2.71 18.96
C THR A 91 -7.71 2.57 17.64
N PHE A 92 -7.96 3.45 16.66
CA PHE A 92 -7.17 3.49 15.43
C PHE A 92 -5.70 3.85 15.70
N GLY A 93 -5.43 4.73 16.67
CA GLY A 93 -4.08 5.06 17.09
C GLY A 93 -3.36 3.90 17.78
N ALA A 94 -4.08 3.09 18.55
CA ALA A 94 -3.52 1.92 19.23
C ALA A 94 -3.24 0.72 18.29
N ASP A 95 -3.74 0.75 17.05
CA ASP A 95 -3.50 -0.32 16.06
C ASP A 95 -2.12 -0.22 15.39
N VAL A 96 -1.40 0.88 15.58
CA VAL A 96 -0.16 1.22 14.83
C VAL A 96 1.03 1.51 15.74
#